data_AF-A0A452Z7V6-F1
#
_entry.id   AF-A0A452Z7V6-F1
#
_cell.length_a   1.000
_cell.length_b   1.000
_cell.length_c   1.000
_cell.angle_alpha   90.00
_cell.angle_beta   90.00
_cell.angle_gamma   90.00
#
_symmetry.space_group_name_H-M   'P 1'
#
loop_
_entity.id
_entity.type
_entity.pdbx_description
1 polymer ?
#
loop_
_entity_poly.entity_id
_entity_poly.type
_entity_poly.pdbx_seq_one_letter_code
_entity_poly.pdbx_strand_id
1 'polypeptide(L)'
;MLAHCLRLPAGLLLFLGLIASQGNSQSVGSTDSSSAQNTMSQAELVSPVSMRTDSGQQQQDQQEALMVTIDDYNYSQGLGAAPATAPSFQQHAGAQDKRKHGSTRKDGKLVDPKTERRLAQNREAARKSRLRKKAYVQQLETGRIRLQQIEQELQRGRSQGLLTGGCSAPGEMSSAAVMFDMEYARWLDEDNKYMAEIQGALQAQVLDANLSTIVEDCMRHHDELFHLRAVLARSDVFHLMTGMWATQSERCFLWMAGFRPSEILKMLIPQLDPSTEQQLLGMCNLQQSSEQAEEALEQGLKQLHQSLADAVGAGPLNDGADVANYTGLMALALDRLDNLESFYREADNLRQQTLHHMRRILTTRQTARCFVSLGEYHRRLRALSSIWASRPRENFMMPENVSSTATEFQAIHHQPQQNQFSGL
;
A
#
# COMPACT_ATOMS: atom_id res chain seq x y z
N MET A 1 30.16 11.08 14.47
CA MET A 1 30.17 11.04 12.99
C MET A 1 29.07 10.09 12.53
N LEU A 2 27.87 10.60 12.22
CA LEU A 2 26.72 9.78 11.79
C LEU A 2 25.79 10.63 10.92
N ALA A 3 26.27 10.99 9.72
CA ALA A 3 25.52 11.81 8.76
C ALA A 3 26.12 11.69 7.35
N HIS A 4 25.89 10.56 6.66
CA HIS A 4 25.93 10.41 5.20
C HIS A 4 25.63 8.94 4.81
N CYS A 5 24.36 8.60 4.55
CA CYS A 5 23.94 7.46 3.70
C CYS A 5 22.39 7.37 3.59
N LEU A 6 21.75 8.46 3.15
CA LEU A 6 20.35 8.45 2.69
C LEU A 6 20.22 9.24 1.38
N ARG A 7 20.93 8.78 0.33
CA ARG A 7 20.49 9.00 -1.05
C ARG A 7 19.49 7.90 -1.40
N LEU A 8 18.22 8.16 -1.13
CA LEU A 8 17.13 7.37 -1.72
C LEU A 8 17.17 7.56 -3.25
N PRO A 9 17.09 6.50 -4.07
CA PRO A 9 16.93 6.66 -5.51
C PRO A 9 15.55 7.29 -5.81
N ALA A 10 15.49 8.11 -6.86
CA ALA A 10 14.37 9.03 -7.12
C ALA A 10 13.08 8.37 -7.67
N GLY A 11 12.87 7.07 -7.44
CA GLY A 11 11.71 6.31 -7.92
C GLY A 11 10.50 6.29 -6.97
N LEU A 12 10.69 6.49 -5.65
CA LEU A 12 9.68 6.14 -4.64
C LEU A 12 8.61 7.22 -4.34
N LEU A 13 8.52 8.29 -5.13
CA LEU A 13 7.68 9.48 -4.84
C LEU A 13 6.63 9.83 -5.91
N LEU A 14 6.44 9.02 -6.95
CA LEU A 14 5.58 9.37 -8.09
C LEU A 14 4.15 8.79 -8.08
N PHE A 15 3.69 8.19 -6.98
CA PHE A 15 2.35 7.55 -6.93
C PHE A 15 1.39 8.03 -5.82
N LEU A 16 1.73 9.08 -5.06
CA LEU A 16 0.82 9.70 -4.07
C LEU A 16 0.83 11.25 -4.15
N GLY A 17 0.29 11.75 -5.26
CA GLY A 17 -0.41 13.04 -5.35
C GLY A 17 0.37 14.34 -5.12
N LEU A 18 0.51 15.14 -6.18
CA LEU A 18 -0.36 16.33 -6.29
C LEU A 18 -0.47 16.84 -7.74
N ILE A 19 -1.66 17.33 -8.09
CA ILE A 19 -1.82 18.33 -9.16
C ILE A 19 -1.39 19.67 -8.56
N ALA A 20 -0.36 20.31 -9.12
CA ALA A 20 0.10 21.63 -8.70
C ALA A 20 0.49 22.48 -9.92
N SER A 21 -0.12 23.66 -10.05
CA SER A 21 -0.01 24.51 -11.24
C SER A 21 1.27 25.36 -11.28
N GLN A 22 2.08 25.14 -12.32
CA GLN A 22 2.97 26.12 -12.97
C GLN A 22 3.06 25.73 -14.46
N GLY A 23 3.31 26.64 -15.40
CA GLY A 23 3.47 28.09 -15.30
C GLY A 23 3.93 28.64 -16.66
N ASN A 24 3.05 29.37 -17.35
CA ASN A 24 3.21 29.80 -18.75
C ASN A 24 4.61 30.37 -19.09
N SER A 25 5.23 29.89 -20.16
CA SER A 25 6.35 30.57 -20.85
C SER A 25 6.38 30.16 -22.33
N GLN A 26 6.38 31.15 -23.21
CA GLN A 26 6.34 30.97 -24.67
C GLN A 26 7.76 30.94 -25.27
N SER A 27 7.94 30.20 -26.36
CA SER A 27 9.04 30.41 -27.32
C SER A 27 8.58 30.00 -28.72
N VAL A 28 9.26 30.47 -29.77
CA VAL A 28 8.72 30.60 -31.14
C VAL A 28 9.73 30.11 -32.21
N GLY A 29 9.22 29.44 -33.26
CA GLY A 29 9.97 28.97 -34.44
C GLY A 29 9.67 27.48 -34.72
N SER A 30 8.95 27.01 -35.75
CA SER A 30 8.68 27.44 -37.14
C SER A 30 9.73 26.99 -38.18
N THR A 31 9.44 25.89 -38.92
CA THR A 31 9.44 25.82 -40.40
C THR A 31 8.97 24.44 -40.93
N ASP A 32 7.88 24.45 -41.72
CA ASP A 32 7.71 23.90 -43.08
C ASP A 32 7.92 22.40 -43.45
N SER A 33 6.78 21.79 -43.83
CA SER A 33 6.49 21.25 -45.20
C SER A 33 6.79 19.81 -45.68
N SER A 34 5.68 19.15 -46.09
CA SER A 34 5.53 18.23 -47.26
C SER A 34 6.10 16.79 -47.18
N SER A 35 5.63 15.77 -47.90
CA SER A 35 4.33 15.47 -48.58
C SER A 35 4.30 13.99 -49.07
N ALA A 36 3.31 13.60 -49.93
CA ALA A 36 3.06 12.27 -50.54
C ALA A 36 2.45 11.20 -49.59
N GLN A 37 1.32 10.51 -49.88
CA GLN A 37 0.89 9.67 -51.03
C GLN A 37 1.53 8.26 -51.02
N ASN A 38 0.84 7.14 -51.33
CA ASN A 38 -0.47 6.96 -51.98
C ASN A 38 -1.08 5.56 -51.72
N THR A 39 -2.40 5.38 -51.96
CA THR A 39 -3.09 4.22 -52.62
C THR A 39 -2.78 2.77 -52.11
N MET A 40 -3.68 1.85 -51.73
CA MET A 40 -5.09 1.49 -52.08
C MET A 40 -5.64 0.52 -50.96
N SER A 41 -6.73 -0.27 -50.97
CA SER A 41 -7.87 -0.61 -51.87
C SER A 41 -9.02 -1.32 -51.08
N GLN A 42 -10.11 -1.71 -51.78
CA GLN A 42 -11.20 -2.63 -51.37
C GLN A 42 -12.14 -2.18 -50.22
N ALA A 43 -13.38 -2.70 -50.08
CA ALA A 43 -14.39 -3.20 -51.04
C ALA A 43 -15.72 -3.39 -50.28
N GLU A 44 -16.84 -3.56 -50.99
CA GLU A 44 -18.20 -3.55 -50.42
C GLU A 44 -18.59 -4.83 -49.63
N LEU A 45 -19.45 -4.62 -48.62
CA LEU A 45 -20.63 -5.42 -48.22
C LEU A 45 -20.63 -6.96 -48.43
N VAL A 46 -20.95 -7.70 -47.36
CA VAL A 46 -22.17 -8.52 -47.24
C VAL A 46 -22.34 -9.04 -45.80
N SER A 47 -23.58 -9.07 -45.30
CA SER A 47 -23.96 -9.71 -44.03
C SER A 47 -24.84 -10.93 -44.27
N PRO A 48 -24.73 -12.01 -43.47
CA PRO A 48 -25.79 -12.98 -43.33
C PRO A 48 -26.44 -12.97 -41.93
N VAL A 49 -27.76 -12.77 -41.96
CA VAL A 49 -28.79 -13.06 -40.95
C VAL A 49 -28.51 -14.31 -40.09
N SER A 50 -28.88 -14.25 -38.80
CA SER A 50 -29.41 -15.43 -38.10
C SER A 50 -30.51 -15.10 -37.07
N MET A 51 -31.70 -15.63 -37.34
CA MET A 51 -32.76 -16.08 -36.42
C MET A 51 -33.10 -15.27 -35.14
N ARG A 52 -34.34 -14.75 -35.12
CA ARG A 52 -35.12 -14.60 -33.86
C ARG A 52 -35.75 -15.94 -33.50
N THR A 53 -35.83 -16.24 -32.22
CA THR A 53 -36.84 -17.14 -31.62
C THR A 53 -37.46 -16.45 -30.42
N ASP A 54 -38.78 -16.37 -30.38
CA ASP A 54 -39.57 -15.72 -29.33
C ASP A 54 -40.19 -16.79 -28.41
N SER A 55 -40.18 -16.56 -27.10
CA SER A 55 -40.83 -17.35 -26.04
C SER A 55 -40.69 -16.60 -24.71
N GLY A 56 -41.71 -15.83 -24.33
CA GLY A 56 -41.69 -15.02 -23.11
C GLY A 56 -42.22 -15.70 -21.85
N GLN A 57 -42.39 -14.89 -20.81
CA GLN A 57 -43.16 -15.15 -19.58
C GLN A 57 -42.66 -16.26 -18.64
N GLN A 58 -41.67 -15.93 -17.80
CA GLN A 58 -41.79 -16.11 -16.34
C GLN A 58 -40.89 -15.10 -15.62
N GLN A 59 -41.49 -14.00 -15.14
CA GLN A 59 -40.77 -12.92 -14.46
C GLN A 59 -41.67 -12.23 -13.43
N GLN A 60 -41.65 -12.71 -12.18
CA GLN A 60 -42.06 -12.00 -10.97
C GLN A 60 -41.50 -12.73 -9.73
N ASP A 61 -41.40 -12.02 -8.61
CA ASP A 61 -40.96 -12.49 -7.28
C ASP A 61 -39.45 -12.72 -7.02
N GLN A 62 -38.62 -11.71 -7.31
CA GLN A 62 -37.51 -11.28 -6.41
C GLN A 62 -36.79 -9.98 -6.87
N GLN A 63 -37.38 -8.80 -6.65
CA GLN A 63 -36.61 -7.53 -6.59
C GLN A 63 -37.38 -6.35 -5.95
N GLU A 64 -37.68 -6.43 -4.64
CA GLU A 64 -38.11 -5.27 -3.83
C GLU A 64 -37.26 -5.12 -2.56
N ALA A 65 -36.03 -4.60 -2.67
CA ALA A 65 -35.23 -4.22 -1.50
C ALA A 65 -34.01 -3.29 -1.77
N LEU A 66 -34.08 -2.27 -2.64
CA LEU A 66 -33.37 -0.99 -2.43
C LEU A 66 -33.74 0.07 -3.50
N MET A 67 -34.61 1.02 -3.12
CA MET A 67 -34.69 2.32 -3.80
C MET A 67 -34.95 3.39 -2.75
N VAL A 68 -33.88 4.06 -2.31
CA VAL A 68 -33.96 5.26 -1.47
C VAL A 68 -33.48 6.41 -2.33
N THR A 69 -34.41 7.28 -2.72
CA THR A 69 -34.11 8.45 -3.54
C THR A 69 -33.25 9.44 -2.75
N ILE A 70 -32.24 9.99 -3.42
CA ILE A 70 -31.47 11.13 -2.94
C ILE A 70 -32.24 12.39 -3.35
N ASP A 71 -32.56 13.25 -2.40
CA ASP A 71 -33.04 14.63 -2.64
C ASP A 71 -32.00 15.62 -2.10
N ASP A 72 -31.85 16.75 -2.80
CA ASP A 72 -30.72 17.67 -2.65
C ASP A 72 -30.64 18.44 -1.32
N TYR A 73 -29.41 18.65 -0.86
CA TYR A 73 -29.07 19.75 0.06
C TYR A 73 -28.03 20.68 -0.57
N ASN A 74 -28.53 21.67 -1.30
CA ASN A 74 -27.75 22.75 -1.90
C ASN A 74 -27.07 23.62 -0.81
N TYR A 75 -25.76 23.85 -0.93
CA TYR A 75 -24.99 24.70 -0.02
C TYR A 75 -24.39 25.92 -0.73
N SER A 76 -24.82 27.10 -0.29
CA SER A 76 -24.15 28.39 -0.54
C SER A 76 -24.44 29.33 0.64
N GLN A 77 -23.59 30.29 1.04
CA GLN A 77 -22.29 30.69 0.53
C GLN A 77 -21.42 31.18 1.72
N GLY A 78 -20.09 31.07 1.66
CA GLY A 78 -19.22 31.35 2.82
C GLY A 78 -18.32 32.59 2.68
N LEU A 79 -18.46 33.55 3.61
CA LEU A 79 -17.50 34.60 3.99
C LEU A 79 -17.80 35.00 5.46
N GLY A 80 -16.87 35.25 6.38
CA GLY A 80 -15.41 35.06 6.38
C GLY A 80 -14.78 35.67 7.65
N ALA A 81 -13.74 35.02 8.21
CA ALA A 81 -12.96 35.43 9.39
C ALA A 81 -13.69 35.51 10.77
N ALA A 82 -12.90 35.49 11.86
CA ALA A 82 -13.35 35.41 13.26
C ALA A 82 -12.91 36.64 14.09
N PRO A 83 -13.25 36.71 15.39
CA PRO A 83 -12.26 36.24 16.38
C PRO A 83 -12.86 35.39 17.52
N ALA A 84 -11.97 34.79 18.32
CA ALA A 84 -12.33 33.83 19.36
C ALA A 84 -12.61 34.47 20.74
N THR A 85 -13.61 33.94 21.46
CA THR A 85 -13.53 33.70 22.91
C THR A 85 -14.68 32.79 23.36
N ALA A 86 -14.40 31.82 24.24
CA ALA A 86 -15.42 30.95 24.83
C ALA A 86 -15.73 31.42 26.27
N PRO A 87 -16.98 31.77 26.62
CA PRO A 87 -17.34 32.12 28.00
C PRO A 87 -17.45 30.85 28.87
N SER A 88 -16.50 30.66 29.79
CA SER A 88 -16.66 29.70 30.89
C SER A 88 -17.74 30.18 31.85
N PHE A 89 -18.69 29.32 32.22
CA PHE A 89 -19.80 29.69 33.11
C PHE A 89 -19.58 29.13 34.52
N GLN A 90 -18.92 29.92 35.36
CA GLN A 90 -18.48 29.53 36.70
C GLN A 90 -19.63 29.70 37.73
N GLN A 91 -20.01 28.62 38.41
CA GLN A 91 -21.02 28.67 39.47
C GLN A 91 -20.43 29.24 40.77
N HIS A 92 -20.95 30.37 41.24
CA HIS A 92 -20.77 30.82 42.61
C HIS A 92 -22.04 30.53 43.44
N ALA A 93 -21.95 29.55 44.33
CA ALA A 93 -22.91 29.36 45.40
C ALA A 93 -22.51 30.20 46.62
N GLY A 94 -23.45 30.94 47.20
CA GLY A 94 -23.24 31.73 48.40
C GLY A 94 -24.57 32.15 49.02
N ALA A 95 -24.93 31.53 50.15
CA ALA A 95 -26.23 31.76 50.80
C ALA A 95 -26.12 31.74 52.33
N GLN A 96 -26.27 32.93 52.94
CA GLN A 96 -26.68 33.15 54.33
C GLN A 96 -27.63 34.37 54.30
N ASP A 97 -28.95 34.22 54.46
CA ASP A 97 -29.71 33.85 55.68
C ASP A 97 -29.87 35.01 56.69
N LYS A 98 -31.01 35.73 56.62
CA LYS A 98 -32.01 35.78 57.71
C LYS A 98 -33.28 36.62 57.42
N ARG A 99 -34.43 35.94 57.55
CA ARG A 99 -35.69 36.37 58.21
C ARG A 99 -36.36 37.72 57.87
N LYS A 100 -37.62 37.62 57.41
CA LYS A 100 -38.78 38.17 58.17
C LYS A 100 -40.07 37.36 57.94
N HIS A 101 -41.05 37.48 58.84
CA HIS A 101 -42.26 36.64 58.92
C HIS A 101 -43.47 37.18 58.13
N GLY A 102 -44.42 36.27 57.84
CA GLY A 102 -45.77 36.49 57.29
C GLY A 102 -46.18 35.24 56.49
N SER A 103 -46.98 34.29 57.00
CA SER A 103 -48.42 34.38 57.35
C SER A 103 -49.28 34.78 56.14
N THR A 104 -50.35 34.07 55.76
CA THR A 104 -51.12 33.00 56.45
C THR A 104 -51.67 31.99 55.43
N ARG A 105 -52.11 30.80 55.86
CA ARG A 105 -52.99 29.94 55.03
C ARG A 105 -54.30 30.70 54.73
N LYS A 106 -54.69 30.82 53.45
CA LYS A 106 -56.01 30.37 52.97
C LYS A 106 -56.20 30.47 51.45
N ASP A 107 -57.16 29.66 51.01
CA ASP A 107 -57.99 29.73 49.80
C ASP A 107 -57.33 29.64 48.41
N GLY A 108 -58.13 29.15 47.46
CA GLY A 108 -57.70 28.72 46.14
C GLY A 108 -57.33 29.88 45.23
N LYS A 109 -56.07 30.33 45.30
CA LYS A 109 -55.52 31.30 44.36
C LYS A 109 -55.41 30.68 42.98
N LEU A 110 -56.45 30.89 42.16
CA LEU A 110 -56.44 30.68 40.71
C LEU A 110 -55.09 31.13 40.16
N VAL A 111 -54.29 30.18 39.67
CA VAL A 111 -53.04 30.50 39.01
C VAL A 111 -53.43 31.28 37.75
N ASP A 112 -52.81 32.44 37.54
CA ASP A 112 -53.13 33.28 36.38
C ASP A 112 -53.11 32.41 35.10
N PRO A 113 -54.17 32.42 34.28
CA PRO A 113 -54.30 31.48 33.16
C PRO A 113 -53.16 31.64 32.13
N LYS A 114 -52.50 32.80 32.06
CA LYS A 114 -51.28 33.00 31.27
C LYS A 114 -50.09 32.22 31.86
N THR A 115 -49.98 32.15 33.18
CA THR A 115 -48.99 31.35 33.91
C THR A 115 -49.27 29.85 33.82
N GLU A 116 -50.53 29.40 33.94
CA GLU A 116 -50.89 28.00 33.72
C GLU A 116 -50.54 27.54 32.29
N ARG A 117 -50.89 28.36 31.29
CA ARG A 117 -50.58 28.09 29.87
C ARG A 117 -49.07 27.99 29.61
N ARG A 118 -48.25 28.83 30.26
CA ARG A 118 -46.77 28.73 30.20
C ARG A 118 -46.25 27.44 30.84
N LEU A 119 -46.82 27.01 31.97
CA LEU A 119 -46.46 25.74 32.63
C LEU A 119 -46.86 24.52 31.79
N ALA A 120 -48.03 24.55 31.14
CA ALA A 120 -48.46 23.51 30.20
C ALA A 120 -47.50 23.41 28.99
N GLN A 121 -47.18 24.54 28.35
CA GLN A 121 -46.21 24.61 27.26
C GLN A 121 -44.81 24.13 27.68
N ASN A 122 -44.35 24.48 28.89
CA ASN A 122 -43.05 24.01 29.39
C ASN A 122 -43.04 22.49 29.63
N ARG A 123 -44.11 21.92 30.20
CA ARG A 123 -44.27 20.46 30.35
C ARG A 123 -44.26 19.74 29.00
N GLU A 124 -44.90 20.31 27.99
CA GLU A 124 -44.94 19.75 26.63
C GLU A 124 -43.58 19.87 25.92
N ALA A 125 -42.91 21.02 26.02
CA ALA A 125 -41.55 21.23 25.51
C ALA A 125 -40.55 20.29 26.18
N ALA A 126 -40.67 20.05 27.48
CA ALA A 126 -39.87 19.07 28.22
C ALA A 126 -40.13 17.63 27.74
N ARG A 127 -41.40 17.25 27.48
CA ARG A 127 -41.73 15.95 26.86
C ARG A 127 -41.10 15.81 25.47
N LYS A 128 -41.27 16.81 24.58
CA LYS A 128 -40.70 16.82 23.22
C LYS A 128 -39.16 16.78 23.24
N SER A 129 -38.53 17.47 24.18
CA SER A 129 -37.08 17.45 24.40
C SER A 129 -36.59 16.06 24.86
N ARG A 130 -37.24 15.45 25.86
CA ARG A 130 -36.95 14.08 26.30
C ARG A 130 -37.12 13.05 25.18
N LEU A 131 -38.17 13.18 24.37
CA LEU A 131 -38.41 12.27 23.25
C LEU A 131 -37.32 12.36 22.18
N ARG A 132 -36.92 13.59 21.78
CA ARG A 132 -35.79 13.78 20.85
C ARG A 132 -34.48 13.24 21.39
N LYS A 133 -34.17 13.46 22.68
CA LYS A 133 -32.98 12.88 23.32
C LYS A 133 -33.03 11.35 23.35
N LYS A 134 -34.19 10.73 23.60
CA LYS A 134 -34.35 9.27 23.54
C LYS A 134 -34.10 8.74 22.13
N ALA A 135 -34.68 9.35 21.10
CA ALA A 135 -34.46 8.96 19.71
C ALA A 135 -32.98 9.07 19.31
N TYR A 136 -32.30 10.16 19.68
CA TYR A 136 -30.86 10.34 19.41
C TYR A 136 -29.99 9.28 20.12
N VAL A 137 -30.30 8.94 21.38
CA VAL A 137 -29.59 7.86 22.10
C VAL A 137 -29.84 6.50 21.45
N GLN A 138 -31.04 6.22 20.96
CA GLN A 138 -31.31 4.99 20.19
C GLN A 138 -30.52 4.96 18.87
N GLN A 139 -30.45 6.08 18.16
CA GLN A 139 -29.63 6.20 16.93
C GLN A 139 -28.13 6.00 17.21
N LEU A 140 -27.61 6.54 18.31
CA LEU A 140 -26.23 6.30 18.75
C LEU A 140 -25.97 4.84 19.08
N GLU A 141 -26.89 4.15 19.76
CA GLU A 141 -26.73 2.72 20.10
C GLU A 141 -26.79 1.84 18.84
N THR A 142 -27.68 2.13 17.89
CA THR A 142 -27.68 1.48 16.57
C THR A 142 -26.37 1.74 15.81
N GLY A 143 -25.83 2.98 15.89
CA GLY A 143 -24.53 3.32 15.34
C GLY A 143 -23.37 2.56 15.98
N ARG A 144 -23.39 2.42 17.32
CA ARG A 144 -22.39 1.67 18.10
C ARG A 144 -22.36 0.19 17.69
N ILE A 145 -23.52 -0.44 17.54
CA ILE A 145 -23.64 -1.83 17.08
C ILE A 145 -23.13 -1.98 15.64
N ARG A 146 -23.49 -1.06 14.73
CA ARG A 146 -23.01 -1.08 13.34
C ARG A 146 -21.49 -0.89 13.23
N LEU A 147 -20.91 0.00 14.03
CA LEU A 147 -19.45 0.17 14.11
C LEU A 147 -18.77 -1.09 14.64
N GLN A 148 -19.32 -1.73 15.68
CA GLN A 148 -18.80 -2.98 16.23
C GLN A 148 -18.85 -4.14 15.21
N GLN A 149 -19.90 -4.21 14.36
CA GLN A 149 -19.97 -5.17 13.25
C GLN A 149 -18.91 -4.87 12.17
N ILE A 150 -18.78 -3.61 11.74
CA ILE A 150 -17.78 -3.21 10.74
C ILE A 150 -16.36 -3.51 11.25
N GLU A 151 -16.09 -3.29 12.54
CA GLU A 151 -14.81 -3.64 13.15
C GLU A 151 -14.57 -5.16 13.12
N GLN A 152 -15.56 -6.00 13.45
CA GLN A 152 -15.45 -7.46 13.36
C GLN A 152 -15.20 -7.93 11.91
N GLU A 153 -15.91 -7.36 10.93
CA GLU A 153 -15.72 -7.66 9.51
C GLU A 153 -14.32 -7.25 9.02
N LEU A 154 -13.80 -6.12 9.51
CA LEU A 154 -12.47 -5.60 9.19
C LEU A 154 -11.34 -6.38 9.92
N GLN A 155 -11.57 -6.86 11.14
CA GLN A 155 -10.66 -7.78 11.82
C GLN A 155 -10.62 -9.15 11.09
N ARG A 156 -11.76 -9.66 10.62
CA ARG A 156 -11.86 -10.86 9.77
C ARG A 156 -11.14 -10.69 8.43
N GLY A 157 -11.34 -9.55 7.75
CA GLY A 157 -10.63 -9.24 6.50
C GLY A 157 -9.12 -9.15 6.67
N ARG A 158 -8.63 -8.69 7.83
CA ARG A 158 -7.20 -8.71 8.18
C ARG A 158 -6.67 -10.12 8.43
N SER A 159 -7.39 -10.97 9.18
CA SER A 159 -6.94 -12.35 9.42
C SER A 159 -7.05 -13.26 8.21
N GLN A 160 -7.84 -12.87 7.20
CA GLN A 160 -7.89 -13.50 5.87
C GLN A 160 -6.93 -12.86 4.84
N GLY A 161 -6.01 -11.98 5.25
CA GLY A 161 -5.01 -11.33 4.39
C GLY A 161 -5.54 -10.21 3.47
N LEU A 162 -6.84 -10.23 3.17
CA LEU A 162 -7.59 -9.39 2.23
C LEU A 162 -7.43 -7.87 2.41
N LEU A 163 -7.03 -7.39 3.59
CA LEU A 163 -6.91 -5.96 3.90
C LEU A 163 -5.45 -5.45 3.98
N THR A 164 -4.54 -6.05 3.20
CA THR A 164 -3.16 -5.58 3.04
C THR A 164 -3.04 -4.60 1.87
N GLY A 165 -3.45 -3.34 2.09
CA GLY A 165 -3.07 -2.16 1.31
C GLY A 165 -2.91 -2.30 -0.22
N GLY A 166 -4.00 -2.57 -0.94
CA GLY A 166 -4.08 -2.49 -2.40
C GLY A 166 -5.53 -2.24 -2.84
N CYS A 167 -5.75 -1.46 -3.91
CA CYS A 167 -7.09 -1.16 -4.43
C CYS A 167 -7.58 -2.27 -5.36
N SER A 168 -8.01 -3.39 -4.79
CA SER A 168 -8.71 -4.47 -5.49
C SER A 168 -10.10 -4.65 -4.88
N ALA A 169 -11.12 -4.87 -5.71
CA ALA A 169 -12.42 -5.32 -5.21
C ALA A 169 -12.27 -6.70 -4.53
N PRO A 170 -13.11 -7.04 -3.52
CA PRO A 170 -13.04 -8.32 -2.83
C PRO A 170 -13.48 -9.48 -3.74
N GLY A 171 -12.55 -9.94 -4.59
CA GLY A 171 -12.74 -10.98 -5.61
C GLY A 171 -11.67 -11.01 -6.71
N GLU A 172 -10.90 -9.93 -6.91
CA GLU A 172 -10.09 -9.73 -8.13
C GLU A 172 -8.56 -9.73 -7.91
N MET A 173 -8.04 -10.59 -7.02
CA MET A 173 -6.62 -10.98 -7.15
C MET A 173 -6.50 -11.93 -8.34
N SER A 174 -5.60 -11.61 -9.29
CA SER A 174 -5.32 -12.49 -10.43
C SER A 174 -4.93 -13.89 -9.94
N SER A 175 -5.49 -14.94 -10.55
CA SER A 175 -5.14 -16.33 -10.21
C SER A 175 -3.63 -16.59 -10.41
N ALA A 176 -3.00 -15.87 -11.36
CA ALA A 176 -1.55 -15.91 -11.55
C ALA A 176 -0.78 -15.26 -10.38
N ALA A 177 -1.27 -14.16 -9.82
CA ALA A 177 -0.67 -13.48 -8.67
C ALA A 177 -0.70 -14.36 -7.41
N VAL A 178 -1.85 -14.99 -7.11
CA VAL A 178 -1.99 -15.89 -5.94
C VAL A 178 -1.11 -17.14 -6.08
N MET A 179 -1.03 -17.74 -7.27
CA MET A 179 -0.12 -18.86 -7.51
C MET A 179 1.35 -18.42 -7.43
N PHE A 180 1.71 -17.24 -7.95
CA PHE A 180 3.07 -16.71 -7.83
C PHE A 180 3.45 -16.46 -6.36
N ASP A 181 2.57 -15.89 -5.53
CA ASP A 181 2.85 -15.67 -4.11
C ASP A 181 3.13 -16.98 -3.37
N MET A 182 2.39 -18.05 -3.70
CA MET A 182 2.60 -19.39 -3.15
C MET A 182 3.92 -20.02 -3.61
N GLU A 183 4.21 -19.97 -4.91
CA GLU A 183 5.45 -20.52 -5.48
C GLU A 183 6.69 -19.71 -5.05
N TYR A 184 6.56 -18.39 -4.87
CA TYR A 184 7.62 -17.54 -4.32
C TYR A 184 7.86 -17.80 -2.83
N ALA A 185 6.81 -18.08 -2.05
CA ALA A 185 6.98 -18.51 -0.66
C ALA A 185 7.70 -19.87 -0.58
N ARG A 186 7.33 -20.85 -1.42
CA ARG A 186 8.07 -22.12 -1.56
C ARG A 186 9.53 -21.87 -1.96
N TRP A 187 9.76 -21.01 -2.95
CA TRP A 187 11.10 -20.66 -3.44
C TRP A 187 11.97 -20.08 -2.32
N LEU A 188 11.42 -19.18 -1.49
CA LEU A 188 12.10 -18.60 -0.34
C LEU A 188 12.46 -19.65 0.72
N ASP A 189 11.62 -20.65 0.95
CA ASP A 189 11.93 -21.73 1.91
C ASP A 189 13.01 -22.68 1.40
N GLU A 190 13.05 -22.98 0.10
CA GLU A 190 14.16 -23.74 -0.51
C GLU A 190 15.47 -22.90 -0.57
N ASP A 191 15.40 -21.59 -0.85
CA ASP A 191 16.57 -20.68 -0.80
C ASP A 191 17.23 -20.72 0.59
N ASN A 192 16.42 -20.66 1.66
CA ASN A 192 16.96 -20.74 3.02
C ASN A 192 17.66 -22.09 3.30
N LYS A 193 17.27 -23.19 2.64
CA LYS A 193 17.97 -24.50 2.71
C LYS A 193 19.25 -24.49 1.90
N TYR A 194 19.24 -24.03 0.65
CA TYR A 194 20.45 -23.91 -0.18
C TYR A 194 21.52 -23.04 0.51
N MET A 195 21.12 -21.92 1.10
CA MET A 195 22.07 -21.05 1.83
C MET A 195 22.66 -21.74 3.07
N ALA A 196 21.86 -22.54 3.80
CA ALA A 196 22.35 -23.34 4.92
C ALA A 196 23.26 -24.49 4.48
N GLU A 197 22.94 -25.17 3.38
CA GLU A 197 23.75 -26.25 2.80
C GLU A 197 25.09 -25.74 2.28
N ILE A 198 25.10 -24.65 1.50
CA ILE A 198 26.33 -24.01 1.02
C ILE A 198 27.19 -23.55 2.20
N GLN A 199 26.60 -22.94 3.23
CA GLN A 199 27.32 -22.51 4.42
C GLN A 199 27.91 -23.70 5.20
N GLY A 200 27.16 -24.80 5.35
CA GLY A 200 27.65 -26.04 5.96
C GLY A 200 28.76 -26.71 5.15
N ALA A 201 28.63 -26.78 3.83
CA ALA A 201 29.62 -27.33 2.91
C ALA A 201 30.94 -26.54 2.91
N LEU A 202 30.86 -25.21 3.00
CA LEU A 202 32.01 -24.32 3.17
C LEU A 202 32.69 -24.53 4.54
N GLN A 203 31.92 -24.67 5.62
CA GLN A 203 32.45 -24.91 6.98
C GLN A 203 33.11 -26.29 7.11
N ALA A 204 32.51 -27.33 6.54
CA ALA A 204 33.04 -28.70 6.48
C ALA A 204 34.19 -28.87 5.47
N GLN A 205 34.55 -27.81 4.74
CA GLN A 205 35.62 -27.77 3.73
C GLN A 205 35.53 -28.89 2.68
N VAL A 206 34.32 -29.16 2.17
CA VAL A 206 34.09 -30.28 1.24
C VAL A 206 34.90 -30.16 -0.06
N LEU A 207 35.05 -31.29 -0.75
CA LEU A 207 35.70 -31.39 -2.06
C LEU A 207 34.99 -30.48 -3.08
N ASP A 208 35.78 -29.87 -3.97
CA ASP A 208 35.27 -28.84 -4.89
C ASP A 208 34.18 -29.35 -5.84
N ALA A 209 34.27 -30.61 -6.25
CA ALA A 209 33.26 -31.27 -7.07
C ALA A 209 31.88 -31.29 -6.39
N ASN A 210 31.83 -31.66 -5.10
CA ASN A 210 30.59 -31.71 -4.33
C ASN A 210 30.02 -30.31 -4.13
N LEU A 211 30.87 -29.32 -3.82
CA LEU A 211 30.44 -27.93 -3.70
C LEU A 211 29.94 -27.38 -5.04
N SER A 212 30.54 -27.80 -6.16
CA SER A 212 30.12 -27.37 -7.49
C SER A 212 28.72 -27.86 -7.83
N THR A 213 28.34 -29.09 -7.44
CA THR A 213 26.96 -29.57 -7.60
C THR A 213 25.98 -28.65 -6.89
N ILE A 214 26.21 -28.37 -5.60
CA ILE A 214 25.35 -27.48 -4.79
C ILE A 214 25.30 -26.06 -5.38
N VAL A 215 26.42 -25.55 -5.94
CA VAL A 215 26.47 -24.24 -6.61
C VAL A 215 25.69 -24.24 -7.92
N GLU A 216 25.77 -25.28 -8.76
CA GLU A 216 24.96 -25.37 -10.00
C GLU A 216 23.47 -25.59 -9.70
N ASP A 217 23.13 -26.28 -8.60
CA ASP A 217 21.76 -26.41 -8.12
C ASP A 217 21.21 -25.06 -7.64
N CYS A 218 22.00 -24.27 -6.90
CA CYS A 218 21.66 -22.91 -6.48
C CYS A 218 21.56 -21.92 -7.67
N MET A 219 22.40 -22.06 -8.71
CA MET A 219 22.24 -21.33 -9.98
C MET A 219 20.88 -21.62 -10.60
N ARG A 220 20.52 -22.90 -10.75
CA ARG A 220 19.24 -23.34 -11.32
C ARG A 220 18.03 -22.89 -10.50
N HIS A 221 18.18 -22.85 -9.17
CA HIS A 221 17.16 -22.30 -8.26
C HIS A 221 16.91 -20.81 -8.53
N HIS A 222 17.95 -20.02 -8.83
CA HIS A 222 17.76 -18.63 -9.26
C HIS A 222 17.13 -18.54 -10.67
N ASP A 223 17.50 -19.43 -11.60
CA ASP A 223 16.85 -19.51 -12.92
C ASP A 223 15.33 -19.81 -12.81
N GLU A 224 14.92 -20.64 -11.83
CA GLU A 224 13.51 -20.92 -11.51
C GLU A 224 12.75 -19.65 -11.09
N LEU A 225 13.36 -18.79 -10.24
CA LEU A 225 12.75 -17.52 -9.82
C LEU A 225 12.51 -16.58 -11.02
N PHE A 226 13.50 -16.42 -11.89
CA PHE A 226 13.37 -15.58 -13.08
C PHE A 226 12.32 -16.15 -14.05
N HIS A 227 12.21 -17.48 -14.15
CA HIS A 227 11.15 -18.11 -14.93
C HIS A 227 9.75 -17.86 -14.34
N LEU A 228 9.56 -18.04 -13.02
CA LEU A 228 8.30 -17.77 -12.32
C LEU A 228 7.86 -16.31 -12.52
N ARG A 229 8.78 -15.35 -12.41
CA ARG A 229 8.53 -13.94 -12.69
C ARG A 229 8.19 -13.68 -14.15
N ALA A 230 8.92 -14.28 -15.09
CA ALA A 230 8.61 -14.16 -16.52
C ALA A 230 7.28 -14.81 -16.91
N VAL A 231 6.75 -15.77 -16.14
CA VAL A 231 5.36 -16.26 -16.29
C VAL A 231 4.38 -15.23 -15.73
N LEU A 232 4.59 -14.73 -14.50
CA LEU A 232 3.73 -13.71 -13.90
C LEU A 232 3.65 -12.43 -14.73
N ALA A 233 4.78 -11.91 -15.24
CA ALA A 233 4.83 -10.67 -16.03
C ALA A 233 3.87 -10.68 -17.24
N ARG A 234 3.71 -11.84 -17.88
CA ARG A 234 2.80 -12.06 -19.03
C ARG A 234 1.33 -12.24 -18.66
N SER A 235 0.99 -12.24 -17.38
CA SER A 235 -0.39 -12.42 -16.87
C SER A 235 -0.83 -11.29 -15.94
N ASP A 236 0.09 -10.72 -15.18
CA ASP A 236 -0.09 -9.61 -14.24
C ASP A 236 1.26 -8.95 -13.92
N VAL A 237 1.73 -8.06 -14.80
CA VAL A 237 2.93 -7.24 -14.56
C VAL A 237 2.73 -6.25 -13.40
N PHE A 238 1.49 -5.91 -13.04
CA PHE A 238 1.21 -4.96 -11.96
C PHE A 238 1.48 -5.57 -10.58
N HIS A 239 1.25 -6.86 -10.37
CA HIS A 239 1.66 -7.57 -9.15
C HIS A 239 3.18 -7.59 -8.95
N LEU A 240 3.96 -7.70 -10.04
CA LEU A 240 5.41 -7.52 -10.01
C LEU A 240 5.80 -6.07 -9.67
N MET A 241 5.25 -5.08 -10.40
CA MET A 241 5.54 -3.66 -10.23
C MET A 241 5.23 -3.15 -8.81
N THR A 242 4.10 -3.55 -8.24
CA THR A 242 3.69 -3.15 -6.88
C THR A 242 4.46 -3.87 -5.77
N GLY A 243 5.24 -4.91 -6.12
CA GLY A 243 6.03 -5.69 -5.19
C GLY A 243 5.19 -6.39 -4.12
N MET A 244 3.93 -6.72 -4.41
CA MET A 244 2.98 -7.21 -3.40
C MET A 244 3.39 -8.54 -2.75
N TRP A 245 4.11 -9.36 -3.50
CA TRP A 245 4.80 -10.59 -3.10
C TRP A 245 5.97 -10.39 -2.11
N ALA A 246 6.51 -9.18 -1.96
CA ALA A 246 7.68 -8.88 -1.12
C ALA A 246 7.30 -8.22 0.22
N THR A 247 8.17 -8.33 1.23
CA THR A 247 7.95 -7.64 2.52
C THR A 247 8.13 -6.13 2.41
N GLN A 248 7.57 -5.35 3.34
CA GLN A 248 7.55 -3.88 3.27
C GLN A 248 8.96 -3.27 3.22
N SER A 249 9.94 -3.86 3.92
CA SER A 249 11.32 -3.38 3.87
C SER A 249 12.08 -3.80 2.61
N GLU A 250 11.74 -4.94 1.99
CA GLU A 250 12.34 -5.34 0.69
C GLU A 250 11.89 -4.42 -0.45
N ARG A 251 10.60 -4.02 -0.46
CA ARG A 251 10.04 -3.12 -1.50
C ARG A 251 10.81 -1.80 -1.65
N CYS A 252 11.41 -1.29 -0.57
CA CYS A 252 12.26 -0.09 -0.60
C CYS A 252 13.55 -0.25 -1.43
N PHE A 253 13.95 -1.48 -1.77
CA PHE A 253 15.16 -1.81 -2.52
C PHE A 253 14.86 -2.54 -3.84
N LEU A 254 13.58 -2.69 -4.21
CA LEU A 254 13.20 -3.29 -5.49
C LEU A 254 13.45 -2.29 -6.63
N TRP A 255 14.44 -2.61 -7.47
CA TRP A 255 14.60 -2.07 -8.81
C TRP A 255 13.87 -3.01 -9.77
N MET A 256 12.84 -2.55 -10.50
CA MET A 256 12.11 -3.34 -11.51
C MET A 256 11.79 -4.79 -11.07
N ALA A 257 11.09 -4.93 -9.94
CA ALA A 257 10.72 -6.19 -9.27
C ALA A 257 11.87 -7.12 -8.79
N GLY A 258 13.11 -6.63 -8.65
CA GLY A 258 14.18 -7.42 -8.04
C GLY A 258 15.30 -6.56 -7.45
N PHE A 259 16.43 -7.19 -7.11
CA PHE A 259 17.64 -6.44 -6.80
C PHE A 259 18.19 -5.72 -8.04
N ARG A 260 18.98 -4.66 -7.84
CA ARG A 260 19.78 -4.04 -8.89
C ARG A 260 21.13 -4.78 -8.99
N PRO A 261 21.48 -5.42 -10.13
CA PRO A 261 22.70 -6.22 -10.25
C PRO A 261 24.01 -5.50 -9.88
N SER A 262 24.21 -4.25 -10.31
CA SER A 262 25.41 -3.46 -10.03
C SER A 262 25.67 -3.27 -8.52
N GLU A 263 24.64 -2.92 -7.74
CA GLU A 263 24.73 -2.75 -6.28
C GLU A 263 25.02 -4.07 -5.56
N ILE A 264 24.51 -5.20 -6.07
CA ILE A 264 24.86 -6.53 -5.56
C ILE A 264 26.33 -6.85 -5.84
N LEU A 265 26.82 -6.66 -7.07
CA LEU A 265 28.22 -6.91 -7.42
C LEU A 265 29.17 -6.04 -6.58
N LYS A 266 28.85 -4.76 -6.43
CA LYS A 266 29.56 -3.77 -5.60
C LYS A 266 29.59 -4.13 -4.12
N MET A 267 28.54 -4.79 -3.62
CA MET A 267 28.50 -5.37 -2.26
C MET A 267 29.35 -6.65 -2.13
N LEU A 268 29.42 -7.46 -3.20
CA LEU A 268 30.13 -8.75 -3.22
C LEU A 268 31.64 -8.62 -3.48
N ILE A 269 32.10 -7.70 -4.33
CA ILE A 269 33.51 -7.52 -4.72
C ILE A 269 34.46 -7.43 -3.50
N PRO A 270 34.17 -6.67 -2.44
CA PRO A 270 35.02 -6.60 -1.24
C PRO A 270 35.07 -7.88 -0.38
N GLN A 271 34.32 -8.93 -0.73
CA GLN A 271 34.21 -10.18 0.03
C GLN A 271 34.89 -11.38 -0.68
N LEU A 272 35.48 -11.16 -1.85
CA LEU A 272 36.00 -12.23 -2.72
C LEU A 272 37.36 -12.81 -2.28
N ASP A 273 37.93 -12.37 -1.16
CA ASP A 273 39.31 -12.68 -0.78
C ASP A 273 39.56 -14.16 -0.43
N PRO A 274 40.67 -14.76 -0.90
CA PRO A 274 41.62 -14.21 -1.87
C PRO A 274 41.07 -14.25 -3.31
N SER A 275 41.34 -13.19 -4.08
CA SER A 275 41.04 -13.11 -5.51
C SER A 275 42.26 -12.76 -6.34
N THR A 276 42.26 -13.12 -7.63
CA THR A 276 43.27 -12.62 -8.57
C THR A 276 42.87 -11.24 -9.13
N GLU A 277 43.86 -10.47 -9.58
CA GLU A 277 43.63 -9.17 -10.25
C GLU A 277 42.70 -9.31 -11.47
N GLN A 278 42.84 -10.40 -12.23
CA GLN A 278 41.96 -10.72 -13.37
C GLN A 278 40.51 -10.96 -12.94
N GLN A 279 40.28 -11.60 -11.79
CA GLN A 279 38.91 -11.79 -11.27
C GLN A 279 38.31 -10.47 -10.79
N LEU A 280 39.08 -9.66 -10.07
CA LEU A 280 38.63 -8.34 -9.61
C LEU A 280 38.30 -7.42 -10.81
N LEU A 281 39.17 -7.37 -11.82
CA LEU A 281 38.92 -6.62 -13.06
C LEU A 281 37.68 -7.14 -13.81
N GLY A 282 37.51 -8.47 -13.91
CA GLY A 282 36.33 -9.08 -14.50
C GLY A 282 35.03 -8.70 -13.77
N MET A 283 35.03 -8.73 -12.44
CA MET A 283 33.88 -8.36 -11.61
C MET A 283 33.56 -6.85 -11.69
N CYS A 284 34.59 -5.99 -11.70
CA CYS A 284 34.41 -4.54 -11.91
C CYS A 284 33.84 -4.23 -13.30
N ASN A 285 34.32 -4.91 -14.35
CA ASN A 285 33.79 -4.76 -15.70
C ASN A 285 32.32 -5.23 -15.78
N LEU A 286 31.98 -6.34 -15.12
CA LEU A 286 30.61 -6.85 -15.01
C LEU A 286 29.70 -5.88 -14.24
N GLN A 287 30.21 -5.21 -13.20
CA GLN A 287 29.46 -4.17 -12.49
C GLN A 287 29.15 -3.00 -13.43
N GLN A 288 30.16 -2.47 -14.13
CA GLN A 288 29.99 -1.33 -15.03
C GLN A 288 29.07 -1.63 -16.21
N SER A 289 29.13 -2.83 -16.79
CA SER A 289 28.22 -3.22 -17.88
C SER A 289 26.79 -3.47 -17.39
N SER A 290 26.62 -3.99 -16.15
CA SER A 290 25.30 -4.09 -15.52
C SER A 290 24.70 -2.70 -15.27
N GLU A 291 25.48 -1.78 -14.71
CA GLU A 291 25.09 -0.40 -14.39
C GLU A 291 24.65 0.37 -15.66
N GLN A 292 25.36 0.20 -16.78
CA GLN A 292 24.96 0.76 -18.09
C GLN A 292 23.65 0.17 -18.64
N ALA A 293 23.43 -1.14 -18.47
CA ALA A 293 22.18 -1.80 -18.90
C ALA A 293 20.99 -1.41 -17.99
N GLU A 294 21.22 -1.24 -16.70
CA GLU A 294 20.25 -0.73 -15.73
C GLU A 294 19.82 0.71 -16.06
N GLU A 295 20.78 1.61 -16.36
CA GLU A 295 20.49 2.98 -16.79
C GLU A 295 19.69 3.02 -18.10
N ALA A 296 19.99 2.15 -19.06
CA ALA A 296 19.25 2.06 -20.32
C ALA A 296 17.79 1.60 -20.12
N LEU A 297 17.59 0.58 -19.27
CA LEU A 297 16.25 0.09 -18.91
C LEU A 297 15.43 1.13 -18.13
N GLU A 298 16.05 1.86 -17.20
CA GLU A 298 15.39 2.97 -16.49
C GLU A 298 14.99 4.12 -17.42
N GLN A 299 15.85 4.48 -18.37
CA GLN A 299 15.54 5.50 -19.36
C GLN A 299 14.38 5.09 -20.28
N GLY A 300 14.38 3.84 -20.76
CA GLY A 300 13.28 3.30 -21.56
C GLY A 300 11.96 3.22 -20.78
N LEU A 301 11.98 2.71 -19.55
CA LEU A 301 10.78 2.64 -18.71
C LEU A 301 10.25 4.04 -18.37
N LYS A 302 11.12 5.03 -18.14
CA LYS A 302 10.72 6.43 -17.96
C LYS A 302 10.08 7.02 -19.21
N GLN A 303 10.60 6.73 -20.41
CA GLN A 303 9.99 7.13 -21.67
C GLN A 303 8.63 6.47 -21.88
N LEU A 304 8.47 5.19 -21.50
CA LEU A 304 7.18 4.50 -21.55
C LEU A 304 6.15 5.15 -20.63
N HIS A 305 6.51 5.43 -19.38
CA HIS A 305 5.63 6.14 -18.44
C HIS A 305 5.25 7.55 -18.93
N GLN A 306 6.17 8.27 -19.60
CA GLN A 306 5.83 9.56 -20.22
C GLN A 306 4.84 9.38 -21.38
N SER A 307 5.11 8.46 -22.32
CA SER A 307 4.18 8.19 -23.43
C SER A 307 2.81 7.70 -22.97
N LEU A 308 2.72 7.01 -21.83
CA LEU A 308 1.45 6.61 -21.21
C LEU A 308 0.72 7.81 -20.59
N ALA A 309 1.44 8.68 -19.88
CA ALA A 309 0.88 9.92 -19.32
C ALA A 309 0.37 10.86 -20.43
N ASP A 310 1.12 10.98 -21.53
CA ASP A 310 0.75 11.75 -22.71
C ASP A 310 -0.49 11.14 -23.41
N ALA A 311 -0.58 9.81 -23.49
CA ALA A 311 -1.72 9.11 -24.07
C ALA A 311 -3.01 9.29 -23.25
N VAL A 312 -2.93 9.18 -21.93
CA VAL A 312 -4.07 9.33 -21.01
C VAL A 312 -4.47 10.80 -20.83
N GLY A 313 -3.50 11.73 -20.89
CA GLY A 313 -3.70 13.16 -20.73
C GLY A 313 -4.05 13.93 -22.02
N ALA A 314 -4.11 13.26 -23.18
CA ALA A 314 -4.41 13.91 -24.45
C ALA A 314 -5.90 14.26 -24.59
N GLY A 315 -6.17 15.44 -25.17
CA GLY A 315 -7.53 15.94 -25.42
C GLY A 315 -8.14 16.75 -24.27
N PRO A 316 -9.37 17.26 -24.43
CA PRO A 316 -10.02 18.07 -23.40
C PRO A 316 -10.55 17.19 -22.26
N LEU A 317 -10.10 17.45 -21.03
CA LEU A 317 -10.58 16.78 -19.80
C LEU A 317 -11.97 17.29 -19.35
N ASN A 318 -12.92 17.38 -20.28
CA ASN A 318 -14.24 17.99 -20.07
C ASN A 318 -15.35 17.01 -20.51
N ASP A 319 -16.48 16.98 -19.79
CA ASP A 319 -17.53 15.93 -19.88
C ASP A 319 -18.26 15.80 -21.24
N GLY A 320 -17.91 16.65 -22.23
CA GLY A 320 -18.43 16.60 -23.60
C GLY A 320 -17.57 15.81 -24.59
N ALA A 321 -16.67 14.94 -24.12
CA ALA A 321 -15.77 14.17 -24.98
C ALA A 321 -16.52 13.18 -25.88
N ASP A 322 -16.16 13.13 -27.16
CA ASP A 322 -16.62 12.09 -28.08
C ASP A 322 -16.14 10.71 -27.57
N VAL A 323 -17.08 9.77 -27.40
CA VAL A 323 -16.80 8.41 -26.96
C VAL A 323 -15.80 7.72 -27.88
N ALA A 324 -15.86 7.97 -29.19
CA ALA A 324 -14.90 7.40 -30.13
C ALA A 324 -13.47 7.90 -29.89
N ASN A 325 -13.31 9.19 -29.54
CA ASN A 325 -12.02 9.77 -29.19
C ASN A 325 -11.50 9.21 -27.85
N TYR A 326 -12.35 9.12 -26.82
CA TYR A 326 -11.96 8.50 -25.55
C TYR A 326 -11.54 7.03 -25.70
N THR A 327 -12.31 6.22 -26.46
CA THR A 327 -11.95 4.83 -26.74
C THR A 327 -10.62 4.71 -27.50
N GLY A 328 -10.35 5.59 -28.47
CA GLY A 328 -9.08 5.62 -29.19
C GLY A 328 -7.87 5.94 -28.28
N LEU A 329 -8.03 6.91 -27.37
CA LEU A 329 -7.00 7.27 -26.39
C LEU A 329 -6.74 6.13 -25.39
N MET A 330 -7.79 5.48 -24.88
CA MET A 330 -7.64 4.34 -23.96
C MET A 330 -7.04 3.12 -24.66
N ALA A 331 -7.36 2.86 -25.93
CA ALA A 331 -6.70 1.81 -26.71
C ALA A 331 -5.19 2.07 -26.89
N LEU A 332 -4.80 3.32 -27.15
CA LEU A 332 -3.38 3.70 -27.24
C LEU A 332 -2.68 3.60 -25.87
N ALA A 333 -3.35 3.97 -24.78
CA ALA A 333 -2.82 3.79 -23.42
C ALA A 333 -2.63 2.31 -23.06
N LEU A 334 -3.54 1.42 -23.46
CA LEU A 334 -3.43 -0.03 -23.27
C LEU A 334 -2.24 -0.62 -24.04
N ASP A 335 -2.05 -0.23 -25.31
CA ASP A 335 -0.86 -0.60 -26.10
C ASP A 335 0.46 -0.18 -25.40
N ARG A 336 0.50 0.99 -24.74
CA ARG A 336 1.65 1.38 -23.91
C ARG A 336 1.78 0.53 -22.63
N LEU A 337 0.69 0.06 -22.04
CA LEU A 337 0.75 -0.84 -20.88
C LEU A 337 1.24 -2.25 -21.26
N ASP A 338 0.89 -2.77 -22.43
CA ASP A 338 1.39 -4.08 -22.91
C ASP A 338 2.93 -4.11 -23.01
N ASN A 339 3.55 -2.98 -23.36
CA ASN A 339 5.01 -2.85 -23.41
C ASN A 339 5.68 -2.96 -22.02
N LEU A 340 4.95 -2.78 -20.92
CA LEU A 340 5.49 -2.82 -19.55
C LEU A 340 6.04 -4.21 -19.19
N GLU A 341 5.41 -5.29 -19.67
CA GLU A 341 5.84 -6.68 -19.48
C GLU A 341 7.30 -6.88 -19.92
N SER A 342 7.65 -6.31 -21.09
CA SER A 342 8.97 -6.48 -21.69
C SER A 342 10.09 -5.89 -20.83
N PHE A 343 9.85 -4.75 -20.18
CA PHE A 343 10.82 -4.09 -19.30
C PHE A 343 11.11 -4.91 -18.04
N TYR A 344 10.08 -5.47 -17.40
CA TYR A 344 10.28 -6.32 -16.21
C TYR A 344 10.98 -7.63 -16.55
N ARG A 345 10.60 -8.26 -17.67
CA ARG A 345 11.28 -9.45 -18.18
C ARG A 345 12.75 -9.19 -18.50
N GLU A 346 13.08 -8.06 -19.13
CA GLU A 346 14.48 -7.73 -19.47
C GLU A 346 15.32 -7.38 -18.24
N ALA A 347 14.71 -6.81 -17.19
CA ALA A 347 15.38 -6.61 -15.91
C ALA A 347 15.69 -7.93 -15.17
N ASP A 348 14.82 -8.94 -15.23
CA ASP A 348 15.15 -10.30 -14.74
C ASP A 348 16.16 -11.02 -15.65
N ASN A 349 16.08 -10.86 -16.98
CA ASN A 349 17.11 -11.36 -17.91
C ASN A 349 18.51 -10.81 -17.54
N LEU A 350 18.62 -9.52 -17.23
CA LEU A 350 19.88 -8.91 -16.81
C LEU A 350 20.39 -9.50 -15.49
N ARG A 351 19.52 -9.67 -14.47
CA ARG A 351 19.88 -10.34 -13.20
C ARG A 351 20.42 -11.76 -13.43
N GLN A 352 19.73 -12.53 -14.27
CA GLN A 352 20.11 -13.89 -14.63
C GLN A 352 21.48 -13.90 -15.31
N GLN A 353 21.66 -13.11 -16.38
CA GLN A 353 22.93 -13.01 -17.10
C GLN A 353 24.08 -12.56 -16.20
N THR A 354 23.85 -11.62 -15.28
CA THR A 354 24.87 -11.18 -14.32
C THR A 354 25.28 -12.28 -13.34
N LEU A 355 24.35 -13.07 -12.79
CA LEU A 355 24.69 -14.21 -11.93
C LEU A 355 25.48 -15.28 -12.71
N HIS A 356 25.06 -15.62 -13.93
CA HIS A 356 25.78 -16.56 -14.79
C HIS A 356 27.17 -16.06 -15.21
N HIS A 357 27.34 -14.75 -15.43
CA HIS A 357 28.66 -14.19 -15.74
C HIS A 357 29.58 -14.14 -14.51
N MET A 358 29.04 -13.81 -13.32
CA MET A 358 29.75 -13.91 -12.05
C MET A 358 30.24 -15.34 -11.80
N ARG A 359 29.38 -16.35 -11.97
CA ARG A 359 29.71 -17.78 -11.85
C ARG A 359 30.87 -18.22 -12.77
N ARG A 360 31.04 -17.55 -13.91
CA ARG A 360 32.12 -17.80 -14.90
C ARG A 360 33.44 -17.09 -14.60
N ILE A 361 33.42 -15.98 -13.86
CA ILE A 361 34.63 -15.27 -13.40
C ILE A 361 35.17 -15.91 -12.11
N LEU A 362 34.27 -16.31 -11.22
CA LEU A 362 34.60 -16.78 -9.88
C LEU A 362 34.84 -18.29 -9.82
N THR A 363 35.72 -18.70 -8.89
CA THR A 363 35.82 -20.12 -8.50
C THR A 363 34.55 -20.60 -7.82
N THR A 364 34.37 -21.91 -7.72
CA THR A 364 33.27 -22.56 -7.01
C THR A 364 33.10 -22.01 -5.59
N ARG A 365 34.20 -21.88 -4.83
CA ARG A 365 34.20 -21.39 -3.43
C ARG A 365 33.91 -19.90 -3.33
N GLN A 366 34.37 -19.09 -4.28
CA GLN A 366 34.02 -17.66 -4.34
C GLN A 366 32.52 -17.50 -4.66
N THR A 367 31.99 -18.20 -5.66
CA THR A 367 30.56 -18.16 -6.01
C THR A 367 29.67 -18.64 -4.85
N ALA A 368 30.06 -19.72 -4.17
CA ALA A 368 29.39 -20.22 -2.97
C ALA A 368 29.30 -19.16 -1.86
N ARG A 369 30.40 -18.43 -1.59
CA ARG A 369 30.39 -17.30 -0.64
C ARG A 369 29.50 -16.16 -1.11
N CYS A 370 29.54 -15.82 -2.40
CA CYS A 370 28.68 -14.79 -2.98
C CYS A 370 27.19 -15.09 -2.79
N PHE A 371 26.77 -16.34 -3.00
CA PHE A 371 25.40 -16.77 -2.72
C PHE A 371 25.04 -16.61 -1.25
N VAL A 372 25.87 -17.10 -0.31
CA VAL A 372 25.62 -16.95 1.14
C VAL A 372 25.48 -15.47 1.54
N SER A 373 26.33 -14.59 1.02
CA SER A 373 26.23 -13.14 1.27
C SER A 373 25.00 -12.49 0.62
N LEU A 374 24.56 -12.97 -0.54
CA LEU A 374 23.34 -12.51 -1.23
C LEU A 374 22.06 -12.96 -0.50
N GLY A 375 22.01 -14.20 -0.04
CA GLY A 375 20.91 -14.72 0.78
C GLY A 375 20.83 -14.02 2.13
N GLU A 376 21.97 -13.76 2.77
CA GLU A 376 22.04 -13.00 4.02
C GLU A 376 21.61 -11.53 3.86
N TYR A 377 21.92 -10.89 2.73
CA TYR A 377 21.41 -9.55 2.41
C TYR A 377 19.88 -9.52 2.37
N HIS A 378 19.24 -10.41 1.59
CA HIS A 378 17.78 -10.47 1.51
C HIS A 378 17.14 -10.89 2.85
N ARG A 379 17.75 -11.83 3.58
CA ARG A 379 17.32 -12.25 4.92
C ARG A 379 17.29 -11.07 5.91
N ARG A 380 18.27 -10.16 5.85
CA ARG A 380 18.30 -8.93 6.66
C ARG A 380 17.19 -7.96 6.29
N LEU A 381 16.84 -7.82 5.01
CA LEU A 381 15.68 -7.02 4.58
C LEU A 381 14.36 -7.59 5.11
N ARG A 382 14.15 -8.92 4.99
CA ARG A 382 12.99 -9.62 5.57
C ARG A 382 12.92 -9.44 7.10
N ALA A 383 14.04 -9.64 7.81
CA ALA A 383 14.12 -9.45 9.26
C ALA A 383 13.83 -8.01 9.70
N LEU A 384 14.31 -7.01 8.94
CA LEU A 384 14.00 -5.59 9.17
C LEU A 384 12.49 -5.32 9.06
N SER A 385 11.81 -5.94 8.09
CA SER A 385 10.35 -5.81 7.95
C SER A 385 9.60 -6.41 9.15
N SER A 386 10.06 -7.54 9.68
CA SER A 386 9.49 -8.16 10.89
C SER A 386 9.67 -7.27 12.13
N ILE A 387 10.88 -6.72 12.34
CA ILE A 387 11.18 -5.80 13.45
C ILE A 387 10.35 -4.51 13.32
N TRP A 388 10.21 -3.98 12.11
CA TRP A 388 9.39 -2.81 11.82
C TRP A 388 7.91 -3.08 12.10
N ALA A 389 7.40 -4.27 11.75
CA ALA A 389 6.02 -4.67 12.02
C ALA A 389 5.73 -4.84 13.53
N SER A 390 6.70 -5.38 14.30
CA SER A 390 6.57 -5.62 15.74
C SER A 390 6.71 -4.37 16.62
N ARG A 391 6.98 -3.19 16.05
CA ARG A 391 7.18 -1.97 16.84
C ARG A 391 5.91 -1.62 17.64
N PRO A 392 6.02 -1.20 18.92
CA PRO A 392 4.90 -0.64 19.65
C PRO A 392 4.29 0.52 18.85
N ARG A 393 3.03 0.37 18.47
CA ARG A 393 2.24 1.51 18.00
C ARG A 393 1.74 2.23 19.24
N GLU A 394 2.01 3.52 19.35
CA GLU A 394 1.39 4.36 20.37
C GLU A 394 -0.12 4.38 20.11
N ASN A 395 -0.84 3.53 20.83
CA ASN A 395 -2.29 3.65 20.92
C ASN A 395 -2.58 5.02 21.53
N PHE A 396 -3.20 5.91 20.76
CA PHE A 396 -3.84 7.13 21.25
C PHE A 396 -5.12 6.78 22.07
N MET A 397 -4.94 5.92 23.08
CA MET A 397 -5.85 5.83 24.20
C MET A 397 -5.72 7.15 24.96
N MET A 398 -6.65 8.06 24.69
CA MET A 398 -6.93 9.18 25.57
C MET A 398 -7.10 8.62 26.99
N PRO A 399 -6.44 9.20 28.01
CA PRO A 399 -6.56 8.69 29.37
C PRO A 399 -7.98 8.94 29.89
N GLU A 400 -8.86 7.93 29.78
CA GLU A 400 -10.12 7.92 30.49
C GLU A 400 -9.81 7.95 31.99
N ASN A 401 -10.21 9.05 32.62
CA ASN A 401 -9.83 9.40 33.99
C ASN A 401 -10.69 8.61 35.01
N VAL A 402 -10.54 7.28 35.01
CA VAL A 402 -11.29 6.34 35.85
C VAL A 402 -10.69 6.33 37.26
N SER A 403 -11.05 7.34 38.06
CA SER A 403 -10.76 7.36 39.49
C SER A 403 -11.41 6.15 40.17
N SER A 404 -10.59 5.17 40.58
CA SER A 404 -11.00 3.97 41.31
C SER A 404 -10.41 4.01 42.71
N THR A 405 -11.15 4.59 43.66
CA THR A 405 -10.79 4.58 45.08
C THR A 405 -10.90 3.16 45.65
N ALA A 406 -9.76 2.52 45.91
CA ALA A 406 -9.67 1.22 46.59
C ALA A 406 -8.55 1.26 47.66
N THR A 407 -8.96 1.72 48.84
CA THR A 407 -8.44 1.48 50.21
C THR A 407 -7.00 0.95 50.39
N GLU A 408 -6.21 1.69 51.18
CA GLU A 408 -4.93 1.21 51.71
C GLU A 408 -5.05 -0.09 52.51
N PHE A 409 -4.11 -1.02 52.32
CA PHE A 409 -3.66 -1.89 53.39
C PHE A 409 -2.16 -2.15 53.26
N GLN A 410 -1.39 -1.74 54.28
CA GLN A 410 0.05 -1.99 54.33
C GLN A 410 0.32 -3.42 54.78
N ALA A 411 1.23 -4.11 54.10
CA ALA A 411 1.90 -5.32 54.59
C ALA A 411 3.39 -5.18 54.34
N ILE A 412 4.19 -5.20 55.41
CA ILE A 412 5.63 -4.94 55.38
C ILE A 412 6.40 -6.24 55.11
N HIS A 413 7.28 -6.26 54.12
CA HIS A 413 8.50 -7.07 54.24
C HIS A 413 9.72 -6.45 53.54
N HIS A 414 10.90 -6.87 53.99
CA HIS A 414 12.19 -6.23 53.70
C HIS A 414 13.06 -7.07 52.77
N GLN A 415 13.85 -6.35 51.94
CA GLN A 415 15.19 -6.73 51.47
C GLN A 415 15.34 -7.97 50.55
N PRO A 416 16.50 -8.13 49.88
CA PRO A 416 17.42 -7.10 49.36
C PRO A 416 17.79 -7.32 47.88
N GLN A 417 18.50 -6.35 47.29
CA GLN A 417 19.34 -6.62 46.12
C GLN A 417 20.53 -7.51 46.53
N GLN A 418 20.99 -8.38 45.64
CA GLN A 418 22.43 -8.56 45.45
C GLN A 418 22.77 -8.88 43.99
N ASN A 419 24.07 -8.85 43.69
CA ASN A 419 24.61 -8.55 42.37
C ASN A 419 25.52 -9.69 41.89
N GLN A 420 25.67 -9.77 40.55
CA GLN A 420 26.89 -10.16 39.83
C GLN A 420 27.37 -11.64 39.71
N PHE A 421 27.80 -11.89 38.47
CA PHE A 421 28.99 -12.62 37.98
C PHE A 421 29.04 -14.15 37.81
N SER A 422 29.50 -14.49 36.59
CA SER A 422 30.44 -15.56 36.23
C SER A 422 30.03 -17.04 36.30
N GLY A 423 29.82 -17.61 35.11
CA GLY A 423 30.81 -18.53 34.55
C GLY A 423 30.59 -20.04 34.75
N LEU A 424 30.16 -20.70 33.67
CA LEU A 424 30.86 -21.82 33.04
C LEU A 424 30.42 -21.95 31.57
#